data_AF-A0AA44ZPH9-F1
#
_entry.id   AF-A0AA44ZPH9-F1
#
_cell.length_a   1.000
_cell.length_b   1.000
_cell.length_c   1.000
_cell.angle_alpha   90.00
_cell.angle_beta   90.00
_cell.angle_gamma   90.00
#
_symmetry.space_group_name_H-M   'P 1'
#
loop_
_entity.id
_entity.type
_entity.pdbx_description
1 polymer ?
#
loop_
_entity_poly.entity_id
_entity_poly.type
_entity_poly.pdbx_seq_one_letter_code
_entity_poly.pdbx_strand_id
1 'polypeptide(L)'
;MALTPPVARTLHDVGLAAWFGGSLMGVTGLNGALDAVRDPAERERLAGAGWGGWGRIGTAATAAHLLGGAGLLARDAVRRREPGVAAAAATRTALTGAALAASAWAGALGRRAATPEGPDAALRRRIRVAEWAVPVVTGAAVVAGAPRRS
;
A
#
# COMPACT_ATOMS: atom_id res chain seq x y z
N MET A 1 -12.78 -17.08 -16.07
CA MET A 1 -11.52 -17.41 -16.77
C MET A 1 -10.41 -17.44 -15.72
N ALA A 2 -9.72 -18.57 -15.51
CA ALA A 2 -8.61 -18.62 -14.56
C ALA A 2 -7.42 -17.82 -15.10
N LEU A 3 -6.78 -17.00 -14.26
CA LEU A 3 -5.57 -16.26 -14.66
C LEU A 3 -4.46 -17.24 -15.00
N THR A 4 -3.75 -17.02 -16.11
CA THR A 4 -2.56 -17.81 -16.41
C THR A 4 -1.45 -17.50 -15.38
N PRO A 5 -0.52 -18.44 -15.14
CA PRO A 5 0.49 -18.26 -14.10
C PRO A 5 1.37 -17.01 -14.27
N PRO A 6 1.83 -16.65 -15.50
CA PRO A 6 2.57 -15.42 -15.69
C PRO A 6 1.73 -14.18 -15.36
N VAL A 7 0.45 -14.15 -15.77
CA VAL A 7 -0.45 -13.02 -15.51
C VAL A 7 -0.71 -12.85 -14.02
N ALA A 8 -1.00 -13.93 -13.30
CA ALA A 8 -1.22 -13.87 -11.85
C ALA A 8 0.02 -13.35 -11.11
N ARG A 9 1.22 -13.80 -11.50
CA ARG A 9 2.48 -13.31 -10.93
C ARG A 9 2.72 -11.84 -11.25
N THR A 10 2.56 -11.42 -12.51
CA THR A 10 2.73 -10.03 -12.91
C THR A 10 1.78 -9.10 -12.15
N LEU A 11 0.49 -9.45 -12.05
CA LEU A 11 -0.48 -8.66 -11.28
C LEU A 11 -0.09 -8.56 -9.80
N HIS A 12 0.34 -9.67 -9.22
CA HIS A 12 0.78 -9.73 -7.83
C HIS A 12 1.98 -8.81 -7.57
N ASP A 13 3.03 -8.94 -8.37
CA ASP A 13 4.32 -8.29 -8.16
C ASP A 13 4.28 -6.81 -8.54
N VAL A 14 3.71 -6.47 -9.70
CA VAL A 14 3.58 -5.07 -10.15
C VAL A 14 2.61 -4.30 -9.25
N GLY A 15 1.51 -4.93 -8.83
CA GLY A 15 0.58 -4.31 -7.90
C GLY A 15 1.25 -3.96 -6.56
N LEU A 16 2.05 -4.89 -6.01
CA LEU A 16 2.79 -4.63 -4.78
C LEU A 16 3.86 -3.55 -4.95
N ALA A 17 4.62 -3.62 -6.04
CA ALA A 17 5.68 -2.66 -6.34
C ALA A 17 5.12 -1.24 -6.51
N ALA A 18 4.01 -1.08 -7.23
CA ALA A 18 3.34 0.21 -7.37
C ALA A 18 2.81 0.72 -6.03
N TRP A 19 2.16 -0.13 -5.23
CA TRP A 19 1.63 0.25 -3.91
C TRP A 19 2.75 0.70 -2.96
N PHE A 20 3.84 -0.07 -2.86
CA PHE A 20 5.02 0.30 -2.08
C PHE A 20 5.65 1.60 -2.61
N GLY A 21 6.01 1.64 -3.89
CA GLY A 21 6.74 2.75 -4.48
C GLY A 21 5.97 4.06 -4.43
N GLY A 22 4.67 4.04 -4.76
CA GLY A 22 3.86 5.26 -4.74
C GLY A 22 3.51 5.74 -3.34
N SER A 23 3.33 4.83 -2.36
CA SER A 23 3.17 5.26 -0.96
C SER A 23 4.46 5.84 -0.39
N LEU A 24 5.62 5.24 -0.70
CA LEU A 24 6.92 5.77 -0.29
C LEU A 24 7.20 7.13 -0.92
N MET A 25 6.99 7.26 -2.23
CA MET A 25 7.12 8.54 -2.95
C MET A 25 6.15 9.59 -2.41
N GLY A 26 4.93 9.20 -2.04
CA GLY A 26 3.96 10.09 -1.41
C GLY A 26 4.49 10.69 -0.10
N VAL A 27 5.04 9.87 0.79
CA VAL A 27 5.51 10.35 2.10
C VAL A 27 6.85 11.05 2.07
N THR A 28 7.73 10.75 1.11
CA THR A 28 9.05 11.39 1.01
C THR A 28 9.09 12.52 -0.01
N GLY A 29 8.55 12.29 -1.21
CA GLY A 29 8.59 13.21 -2.33
C GLY A 29 7.45 14.23 -2.27
N LEU A 30 6.19 13.76 -2.32
CA LEU A 30 5.02 14.66 -2.32
C LEU A 30 4.97 15.47 -1.01
N ASN A 31 4.94 14.79 0.14
CA ASN A 31 4.88 15.47 1.43
C ASN A 31 6.12 16.36 1.69
N GLY A 32 7.32 15.92 1.28
CA GLY A 32 8.53 16.73 1.40
C GLY A 32 8.49 17.99 0.55
N ALA A 33 7.94 17.92 -0.68
CA ALA A 33 7.76 19.10 -1.52
C ALA A 33 6.75 20.11 -0.92
N LEU A 34 5.74 19.60 -0.21
CA LEU A 34 4.71 20.43 0.44
C LEU A 34 5.25 21.25 1.62
N ASP A 35 6.36 20.85 2.24
CA ASP A 35 6.99 21.61 3.32
C ASP A 35 7.52 22.98 2.85
N ALA A 36 7.82 23.13 1.55
CA ALA A 36 8.23 24.40 0.95
C ALA A 36 7.06 25.39 0.74
N VAL A 37 5.81 24.92 0.79
CA VAL A 37 4.61 25.77 0.62
C VAL A 37 4.35 26.53 1.91
N ARG A 38 4.26 27.87 1.87
CA ARG A 38 4.11 28.69 3.10
C ARG A 38 2.66 28.85 3.55
N ASP A 39 1.73 28.94 2.61
CA ASP A 39 0.30 29.03 2.91
C ASP A 39 -0.24 27.65 3.32
N PRO A 40 -0.75 27.49 4.56
CA PRO A 40 -1.33 26.23 5.02
C PRO A 40 -2.50 25.75 4.16
N ALA A 41 -3.36 26.66 3.70
CA ALA A 41 -4.54 26.30 2.91
C ALA A 41 -4.15 25.80 1.51
N GLU A 42 -3.15 26.44 0.89
CA GLU A 42 -2.55 25.95 -0.35
C GLU A 42 -1.86 24.60 -0.18
N ARG A 43 -1.07 24.43 0.89
CA ARG A 43 -0.39 23.17 1.19
C ARG A 43 -1.38 22.01 1.29
N GLU A 44 -2.48 22.20 2.01
CA GLU A 44 -3.51 21.17 2.19
C GLU A 44 -4.28 20.86 0.91
N ARG A 45 -4.60 21.89 0.10
CA ARG A 45 -5.19 21.70 -1.24
C ARG A 45 -4.28 20.87 -2.14
N LEU A 46 -2.98 21.18 -2.18
CA LEU A 46 -2.01 20.45 -2.99
C LEU A 46 -1.79 19.02 -2.48
N ALA A 47 -1.76 18.83 -1.15
CA ALA A 47 -1.73 17.52 -0.52
C ALA A 47 -2.94 16.68 -0.96
N GLY A 48 -4.15 17.24 -0.82
CA GLY A 48 -5.39 16.58 -1.22
C GLY A 48 -5.42 16.23 -2.71
N ALA A 49 -4.94 17.14 -3.58
CA ALA A 49 -4.83 16.88 -5.02
C ALA A 49 -3.84 15.75 -5.33
N GLY A 50 -2.65 15.76 -4.72
CA GLY A 50 -1.62 14.73 -4.91
C GLY A 50 -2.08 13.36 -4.42
N TRP A 51 -2.57 13.27 -3.18
CA TRP A 51 -3.09 12.04 -2.61
C TRP A 51 -4.38 11.56 -3.28
N GLY A 52 -5.24 12.46 -3.74
CA GLY A 52 -6.45 12.12 -4.51
C GLY A 52 -6.13 11.53 -5.89
N GLY A 53 -5.13 12.08 -6.58
CA GLY A 53 -4.60 11.53 -7.82
C GLY A 53 -4.01 10.13 -7.61
N TRP A 54 -3.14 9.99 -6.61
CA TRP A 54 -2.53 8.72 -6.24
C TRP A 54 -3.57 7.68 -5.81
N GLY A 55 -4.59 8.04 -5.04
CA GLY A 55 -5.58 7.11 -4.49
C GLY A 55 -6.26 6.22 -5.54
N ARG A 56 -6.51 6.75 -6.75
CA ARG A 56 -7.04 5.98 -7.88
C ARG A 56 -6.05 4.92 -8.36
N ILE A 57 -4.79 5.31 -8.55
CA ILE A 57 -3.70 4.42 -8.97
C ILE A 57 -3.41 3.38 -7.88
N GLY A 58 -3.34 3.80 -6.61
CA GLY A 58 -3.14 2.93 -5.46
C GLY A 58 -4.25 1.90 -5.30
N THR A 59 -5.50 2.26 -5.58
CA THR A 59 -6.63 1.32 -5.60
C THR A 59 -6.44 0.27 -6.69
N ALA A 60 -6.07 0.68 -7.91
CA ALA A 60 -5.80 -0.24 -9.01
C ALA A 60 -4.62 -1.17 -8.71
N ALA A 61 -3.54 -0.64 -8.13
CA ALA A 61 -2.37 -1.41 -7.71
C ALA A 61 -2.72 -2.45 -6.64
N THR A 62 -3.50 -2.05 -5.63
CA THR A 62 -4.00 -2.93 -4.58
C THR A 62 -4.87 -4.05 -5.17
N ALA A 63 -5.82 -3.70 -6.05
CA ALA A 63 -6.69 -4.68 -6.69
C ALA A 63 -5.89 -5.68 -7.55
N ALA A 64 -4.93 -5.20 -8.34
CA ALA A 64 -4.02 -6.05 -9.11
C ALA A 64 -3.26 -7.04 -8.20
N HIS A 65 -2.70 -6.54 -7.09
CA HIS A 65 -1.98 -7.36 -6.13
C HIS A 65 -2.85 -8.49 -5.55
N LEU A 66 -4.09 -8.16 -5.15
CA LEU A 66 -5.04 -9.10 -4.58
C LEU A 66 -5.51 -10.14 -5.60
N LEU A 67 -5.82 -9.73 -6.83
CA LEU A 67 -6.23 -10.65 -7.91
C LEU A 67 -5.10 -11.63 -8.26
N GLY A 68 -3.88 -11.11 -8.40
CA GLY A 68 -2.70 -11.94 -8.64
C GLY A 68 -2.44 -12.91 -7.48
N GLY A 69 -2.50 -12.41 -6.24
CA GLY A 69 -2.32 -13.21 -5.02
C GLY A 69 -3.36 -14.34 -4.89
N ALA A 70 -4.63 -14.06 -5.16
CA ALA A 70 -5.69 -15.07 -5.17
C ALA A 70 -5.43 -16.17 -6.21
N GLY A 71 -5.00 -15.79 -7.41
CA GLY A 71 -4.62 -16.75 -8.46
C GLY A 71 -3.46 -17.65 -8.05
N LEU A 72 -2.43 -17.09 -7.40
CA LEU A 72 -1.29 -17.84 -6.87
C LEU A 72 -1.70 -18.78 -5.72
N LEU A 73 -2.53 -18.31 -4.79
CA LEU A 73 -3.03 -19.12 -3.67
C LEU A 73 -3.90 -20.29 -4.14
N ALA A 74 -4.74 -20.09 -5.16
CA ALA A 74 -5.56 -21.15 -5.73
C ALA A 74 -4.68 -22.23 -6.40
N ARG A 75 -3.64 -21.82 -7.12
CA ARG A 75 -2.66 -22.73 -7.74
C ARG A 75 -1.91 -23.55 -6.70
N ASP A 76 -1.47 -22.92 -5.62
CA ASP A 76 -0.65 -23.56 -4.59
C ASP A 76 -1.46 -24.39 -3.59
N ALA A 77 -2.77 -24.53 -3.78
CA ALA A 77 -3.67 -25.15 -2.80
C ALA A 77 -3.21 -26.53 -2.31
N VAL A 78 -2.68 -27.38 -3.20
CA VAL A 78 -2.13 -28.71 -2.83
C VAL A 78 -0.79 -28.58 -2.11
N ARG A 79 0.12 -27.72 -2.62
CA ARG A 79 1.45 -27.49 -2.05
C ARG A 79 1.41 -26.83 -0.66
N ARG A 80 0.32 -26.15 -0.31
CA ARG A 80 0.11 -25.62 1.06
C ARG A 80 0.01 -26.70 2.14
N ARG A 81 0.01 -27.99 1.80
CA ARG A 81 0.20 -29.07 2.78
C ARG A 81 1.64 -29.15 3.29
N GLU A 82 2.59 -28.59 2.55
CA GLU A 82 3.98 -28.48 2.98
C GLU A 82 4.13 -27.33 3.98
N PRO A 83 4.67 -27.55 5.20
CA PRO A 83 4.74 -26.53 6.25
C PRO A 83 5.43 -25.23 5.81
N GLY A 84 6.49 -25.32 5.00
CA GLY A 84 7.22 -24.15 4.49
C GLY A 84 6.38 -23.29 3.53
N VAL A 85 5.59 -23.92 2.67
CA VAL A 85 4.69 -23.23 1.73
C VAL A 85 3.51 -22.61 2.46
N ALA A 86 2.94 -23.33 3.43
CA ALA A 86 1.86 -22.83 4.29
C ALA A 86 2.29 -21.59 5.09
N ALA A 87 3.45 -21.66 5.76
CA ALA A 87 4.00 -20.56 6.54
C ALA A 87 4.26 -19.32 5.65
N ALA A 88 4.87 -19.51 4.48
CA ALA A 88 5.12 -18.41 3.55
C ALA A 88 3.82 -17.77 3.04
N ALA A 89 2.79 -18.58 2.74
CA ALA A 89 1.48 -18.08 2.35
C ALA A 89 0.81 -17.29 3.49
N ALA A 90 0.86 -17.80 4.72
CA ALA A 90 0.31 -17.12 5.89
C ALA A 90 1.00 -15.77 6.15
N THR A 91 2.33 -15.72 6.10
CA THR A 91 3.09 -14.47 6.23
C THR A 91 2.71 -13.45 5.17
N ARG A 92 2.62 -13.85 3.89
CA ARG A 92 2.21 -12.94 2.80
C ARG A 92 0.80 -12.42 3.02
N THR A 93 -0.16 -13.30 3.33
CA THR A 93 -1.55 -12.89 3.60
C THR A 93 -1.64 -11.93 4.78
N ALA A 94 -0.89 -12.18 5.87
CA ALA A 94 -0.85 -11.30 7.03
C ALA A 94 -0.30 -9.91 6.67
N LEU A 95 0.79 -9.84 5.91
CA LEU A 95 1.38 -8.57 5.46
C LEU A 95 0.45 -7.82 4.51
N THR A 96 -0.21 -8.51 3.57
CA THR A 96 -1.23 -7.89 2.69
C THR A 96 -2.41 -7.35 3.51
N GLY A 97 -2.90 -8.10 4.49
CA GLY A 97 -3.97 -7.64 5.39
C GLY A 97 -3.55 -6.40 6.21
N ALA A 98 -2.35 -6.40 6.75
CA ALA A 98 -1.79 -5.25 7.48
C ALA A 98 -1.62 -4.03 6.56
N ALA A 99 -1.17 -4.22 5.32
CA ALA A 99 -1.05 -3.14 4.34
C ALA A 99 -2.42 -2.53 4.00
N LEU A 100 -3.45 -3.36 3.79
CA LEU A 100 -4.81 -2.90 3.55
C LEU A 100 -5.34 -2.07 4.73
N ALA A 101 -5.13 -2.55 5.96
CA ALA A 101 -5.54 -1.84 7.17
C ALA A 101 -4.83 -0.49 7.30
N ALA A 102 -3.52 -0.45 7.06
CA ALA A 102 -2.74 0.80 7.07
C ALA A 102 -3.26 1.80 6.02
N SER A 103 -3.50 1.35 4.79
CA SER A 103 -4.04 2.20 3.72
C SER A 103 -5.44 2.72 4.04
N ALA A 104 -6.32 1.86 4.57
CA ALA A 104 -7.67 2.27 4.97
C ALA A 104 -7.63 3.31 6.10
N TRP A 105 -6.73 3.12 7.07
CA TRP A 105 -6.53 4.05 8.17
C TRP A 105 -5.99 5.40 7.68
N ALA A 106 -4.94 5.40 6.85
CA ALA A 106 -4.39 6.61 6.25
C ALA A 106 -5.46 7.37 5.45
N GLY A 107 -6.22 6.68 4.59
CA GLY A 107 -7.31 7.30 3.83
C GLY A 107 -8.43 7.85 4.71
N ALA A 108 -8.79 7.17 5.80
CA ALA A 108 -9.78 7.68 6.75
C ALA A 108 -9.30 8.95 7.48
N LEU A 109 -8.03 9.01 7.87
CA LEU A 109 -7.44 10.21 8.47
C LEU A 109 -7.32 11.36 7.46
N GLY A 110 -6.95 11.07 6.21
CA GLY A 110 -6.90 12.07 5.14
C GLY A 110 -8.26 12.70 4.87
N ARG A 111 -9.34 11.92 4.84
CA ARG A 111 -10.71 12.45 4.72
C ARG A 111 -11.10 13.35 5.89
N ARG A 112 -10.65 13.02 7.11
CA ARG A 112 -10.90 13.86 8.30
C ARG A 112 -10.12 15.18 8.28
N ALA A 113 -8.99 15.22 7.57
CA ALA A 113 -8.19 16.42 7.40
C ALA A 113 -8.68 17.34 6.28
N ALA A 114 -9.60 16.88 5.43
CA ALA A 114 -10.14 17.64 4.32
C ALA A 114 -11.26 18.61 4.77
N THR A 115 -10.92 19.52 5.69
CA THR A 115 -11.79 20.61 6.16
C THR A 115 -11.12 21.96 5.89
N PRO A 116 -11.88 23.08 5.81
CA PRO A 116 -11.29 24.41 5.59
C PRO A 116 -10.25 24.83 6.63
N GLU A 117 -10.41 24.36 7.88
CA GLU A 117 -9.52 24.65 9.01
C GLU A 117 -8.26 23.77 9.03
N GLY A 118 -8.26 22.69 8.24
CA GLY A 118 -7.19 21.71 8.21
C GLY A 118 -7.08 20.84 9.47
N PRO A 119 -6.16 19.87 9.49
CA PRO A 119 -5.96 19.00 10.63
C PRO A 119 -5.24 19.70 11.79
N ASP A 120 -5.74 19.51 13.01
CA ASP A 120 -5.04 19.89 14.23
C ASP A 120 -3.69 19.14 14.40
N ALA A 121 -2.89 19.52 15.41
CA ALA A 121 -1.59 18.92 15.65
C ALA A 121 -1.65 17.40 15.93
N ALA A 122 -2.70 16.94 16.62
CA ALA A 122 -2.86 15.53 16.98
C ALA A 122 -3.23 14.69 15.75
N LEU A 123 -4.14 15.18 14.91
CA LEU A 123 -4.54 14.56 13.65
C LEU A 123 -3.38 14.55 12.65
N ARG A 124 -2.62 15.65 12.52
CA ARG A 124 -1.40 15.70 11.69
C ARG A 124 -0.38 14.64 12.10
N ARG A 125 -0.16 14.44 13.41
CA ARG A 125 0.73 13.37 13.90
C ARG A 125 0.22 11.98 13.52
N ARG A 126 -1.09 11.73 13.67
CA ARG A 126 -1.71 10.45 13.28
C ARG A 126 -1.59 10.19 11.79
N ILE A 127 -1.81 11.21 10.95
CA ILE A 127 -1.65 11.13 9.49
C ILE A 127 -0.23 10.71 9.15
N ARG A 128 0.79 11.41 9.69
CA ARG A 128 2.20 11.05 9.43
C ARG A 128 2.51 9.60 9.79
N VAL A 129 2.02 9.12 10.94
CA VAL A 129 2.22 7.73 11.36
C VAL A 129 1.53 6.76 10.39
N ALA A 130 0.27 7.02 10.03
CA ALA A 130 -0.50 6.15 9.14
C ALA A 130 0.09 6.12 7.72
N GLU A 131 0.49 7.27 7.21
CA GLU A 131 1.11 7.40 5.89
C GLU A 131 2.44 6.63 5.81
N TRP A 132 3.27 6.65 6.86
CA TRP A 132 4.50 5.85 6.92
C TRP A 132 4.27 4.35 7.15
N ALA A 133 3.17 3.98 7.81
CA ALA A 133 2.85 2.57 8.03
C ALA A 133 2.66 1.81 6.69
N VAL A 134 2.07 2.46 5.68
CA VAL A 134 1.83 1.86 4.36
C VAL A 134 3.12 1.41 3.65
N PRO A 135 4.12 2.28 3.38
CA PRO A 135 5.36 1.87 2.72
C PRO A 135 6.20 0.92 3.59
N VAL A 136 6.17 1.03 4.92
CA VAL A 136 6.87 0.09 5.80
C VAL A 136 6.32 -1.32 5.65
N VAL A 137 4.99 -1.49 5.73
CA VAL A 137 4.35 -2.82 5.66
C VAL A 137 4.41 -3.39 4.24
N THR A 138 4.16 -2.57 3.22
CA THR A 138 4.28 -3.01 1.82
C THR A 138 5.73 -3.33 1.43
N GLY A 139 6.72 -2.58 1.96
CA GLY A 139 8.13 -2.90 1.82
C GLY A 139 8.50 -4.24 2.48
N ALA A 140 7.98 -4.50 3.69
CA ALA A 140 8.13 -5.80 4.33
C ALA A 140 7.51 -6.93 3.50
N ALA A 141 6.36 -6.69 2.85
CA ALA A 141 5.74 -7.64 1.94
C ALA A 141 6.62 -7.91 0.69
N VAL A 142 7.27 -6.89 0.13
CA VAL A 142 8.24 -7.06 -0.98
C VAL A 142 9.39 -7.96 -0.55
N VAL A 143 9.98 -7.72 0.63
CA VAL A 143 11.06 -8.56 1.17
C VAL A 143 10.59 -10.00 1.42
N ALA A 144 9.40 -10.19 1.96
CA ALA A 144 8.82 -11.51 2.21
C ALA A 144 8.51 -12.30 0.92
N GLY A 145 8.32 -11.60 -0.21
CA GLY A 145 8.13 -12.18 -1.54
C GLY A 145 9.43 -12.53 -2.27
N ALA A 146 10.58 -12.07 -1.79
CA ALA A 146 11.85 -12.30 -2.46
C ALA A 146 12.23 -13.80 -2.50
N PRO A 147 12.81 -14.29 -3.61
CA PRO A 147 13.28 -15.66 -3.70
C PRO A 147 14.32 -15.93 -2.59
N ARG A 148 14.10 -16.97 -1.78
CA ARG A 148 15.14 -17.46 -0.87
C ARG A 148 16.06 -18.37 -1.66
N ARG A 149 17.37 -18.11 -1.63
CA ARG A 149 18.37 -19.03 -2.18
C ARG A 149 18.34 -20.30 -1.32
N SER A 150 18.00 -21.43 -1.93
CA SER A 150 18.21 -22.77 -1.40
C SER A 150 19.52 -23.32 -1.94
#